data_AF-A0A0C7N4C3-F1
#
_entry.id   AF-A0A0C7N4C3-F1
#
_cell.length_a   1.000
_cell.length_b   1.000
_cell.length_c   1.000
_cell.angle_alpha   90.00
_cell.angle_beta   90.00
_cell.angle_gamma   90.00
#
_symmetry.space_group_name_H-M   'P 1'
#
loop_
_entity.id
_entity.type
_entity.pdbx_description
1 polymer ?
#
loop_
_entity_poly.entity_id
_entity_poly.type
_entity_poly.pdbx_seq_one_letter_code
_entity_poly.pdbx_strand_id
1 'polypeptide(L)'
;MDAFEARLQFLQVIKNLHKTLNVSKDSSPLSGGSQQQNDPLAFYLRHYEHHYEDFQQCMLDSAAKMDSLDRLNVLIYWSRLVSMLWSRCMRDVDGQLNNTGKVIYGHLLGQLDDMVALVLPENDWKALTNLSVCVDIIIYLNRLCEVLDQPSDETLLKEPLNQLLNDYHTSQQLLELPWDQAIKKDRHDYKQAMANCYRLLVDRARHAASMQELYRLEGICTVTEAVNSNAVLHRMENDRERHKKSKEHLWFTERNFILDVREFDALWGSCKGMTRNDFSNLRELKKIAHNSYMYN
;
A
#
# COMPACT_ATOMS: atom_id res chain seq x y z
N MET A 1 -18.71 -12.73 -20.71
CA MET A 1 -19.21 -11.38 -20.45
C MET A 1 -18.82 -10.54 -21.65
N ASP A 2 -19.72 -9.71 -22.17
CA ASP A 2 -19.36 -8.82 -23.27
C ASP A 2 -18.36 -7.75 -22.80
N ALA A 3 -17.49 -7.26 -23.69
CA ALA A 3 -16.42 -6.34 -23.35
C ALA A 3 -16.97 -5.04 -22.72
N PHE A 4 -18.07 -4.52 -23.25
CA PHE A 4 -18.72 -3.32 -22.70
C PHE A 4 -19.30 -3.54 -21.30
N GLU A 5 -19.95 -4.68 -21.08
CA GLU A 5 -20.50 -5.04 -19.77
C GLU A 5 -19.38 -5.23 -18.73
N ALA A 6 -18.31 -5.95 -19.11
CA ALA A 6 -17.14 -6.17 -18.26
C ALA A 6 -16.49 -4.86 -17.84
N ARG A 7 -16.35 -3.91 -18.78
CA ARG A 7 -15.82 -2.58 -18.53
C ARG A 7 -16.66 -1.80 -17.51
N LEU A 8 -17.98 -1.77 -17.68
CA LEU A 8 -18.87 -1.04 -16.78
C LEU A 8 -18.85 -1.62 -15.36
N GLN A 9 -18.86 -2.95 -15.24
CA GLN A 9 -18.73 -3.61 -13.95
C GLN A 9 -17.36 -3.32 -13.31
N PHE A 10 -16.29 -3.31 -14.10
CA PHE A 10 -14.96 -2.99 -13.61
C PHE A 10 -14.83 -1.54 -13.10
N LEU A 11 -15.45 -0.58 -13.78
CA LEU A 11 -15.52 0.81 -13.29
C LEU A 11 -16.22 0.91 -11.94
N GLN A 12 -17.28 0.11 -11.74
CA GLN A 12 -17.98 0.06 -10.46
C GLN A 12 -17.13 -0.59 -9.36
N VAL A 13 -16.32 -1.60 -9.71
CA VAL A 13 -15.34 -2.22 -8.81
C VAL A 13 -14.33 -1.17 -8.35
N ILE A 14 -13.73 -0.42 -9.28
CA ILE A 14 -12.72 0.63 -8.98
C ILE A 14 -13.31 1.71 -8.06
N LYS A 15 -14.53 2.19 -8.34
CA LYS A 15 -15.20 3.21 -7.52
C LYS A 15 -15.43 2.76 -6.07
N ASN A 16 -15.62 1.46 -5.85
CA ASN A 16 -15.92 0.91 -4.53
C ASN A 16 -14.70 0.31 -3.81
N LEU A 17 -13.49 0.46 -4.33
CA LEU A 17 -12.27 -0.11 -3.73
C LEU A 17 -12.08 0.30 -2.26
N HIS A 18 -12.42 1.54 -1.90
CA HIS A 18 -12.33 2.02 -0.51
C HIS A 18 -13.17 1.16 0.46
N LYS A 19 -14.28 0.57 0.01
CA LYS A 19 -15.13 -0.32 0.80
C LYS A 19 -14.69 -1.77 0.72
N THR A 20 -14.33 -2.27 -0.46
CA THR A 20 -14.19 -3.70 -0.71
C THR A 20 -12.77 -4.21 -0.48
N LEU A 21 -11.74 -3.39 -0.70
CA LEU A 21 -10.35 -3.81 -0.66
C LEU A 21 -9.92 -4.33 0.72
N ASN A 22 -10.44 -3.77 1.80
CA ASN A 22 -10.06 -4.17 3.16
C ASN A 22 -10.90 -5.35 3.68
N VAL A 23 -11.99 -5.72 3.02
CA VAL A 23 -12.90 -6.82 3.45
C VAL A 23 -12.35 -8.18 3.01
N SER A 24 -11.59 -8.24 1.90
CA SER A 24 -11.05 -9.51 1.38
C SER A 24 -10.03 -10.21 2.29
N LYS A 25 -9.51 -9.56 3.35
CA LYS A 25 -8.65 -10.20 4.36
C LYS A 25 -9.43 -10.94 5.46
N ASP A 26 -10.76 -10.86 5.46
CA ASP A 26 -11.63 -11.48 6.48
C ASP A 26 -11.79 -13.01 6.32
N SER A 27 -10.73 -13.71 5.91
CA SER A 27 -10.64 -15.18 6.01
C SER A 27 -10.42 -15.61 7.47
N SER A 28 -11.28 -15.12 8.37
CA SER A 28 -11.59 -15.86 9.59
C SER A 28 -12.31 -17.14 9.17
N PRO A 29 -12.01 -18.31 9.78
CA PRO A 29 -12.57 -19.60 9.37
C PRO A 29 -14.10 -19.73 9.54
N LEU A 30 -14.78 -18.65 9.94
CA LEU A 30 -16.23 -18.58 10.18
C LEU A 30 -17.00 -17.79 9.11
N SER A 31 -16.34 -17.13 8.16
CA SER A 31 -16.99 -16.30 7.13
C SER A 31 -17.38 -17.12 5.89
N GLY A 32 -18.31 -18.06 6.04
CA GLY A 32 -18.81 -18.90 4.95
C GLY A 32 -19.81 -18.18 4.02
N GLY A 33 -19.51 -18.17 2.72
CA GLY A 33 -20.54 -18.31 1.67
C GLY A 33 -20.86 -17.11 0.76
N SER A 34 -20.81 -15.86 1.23
CA SER A 34 -21.31 -14.70 0.43
C SER A 34 -20.27 -13.66 0.01
N GLN A 35 -19.03 -13.73 0.50
CA GLN A 35 -17.99 -12.72 0.21
C GLN A 35 -17.33 -12.87 -1.18
N GLN A 36 -17.43 -14.03 -1.84
CA GLN A 36 -16.71 -14.28 -3.10
C GLN A 36 -17.24 -13.51 -4.32
N GLN A 37 -18.48 -12.98 -4.30
CA GLN A 37 -19.03 -12.22 -5.44
C GLN A 37 -18.59 -10.75 -5.47
N ASN A 38 -18.17 -10.18 -4.34
CA ASN A 38 -17.77 -8.77 -4.24
C ASN A 38 -16.25 -8.56 -4.11
N ASP A 39 -15.45 -9.63 -4.22
CA ASP A 39 -14.00 -9.49 -4.14
C ASP A 39 -13.45 -8.85 -5.43
N PRO A 40 -12.90 -7.62 -5.35
CA PRO A 40 -12.40 -6.92 -6.52
C PRO A 40 -11.26 -7.68 -7.21
N LEU A 41 -10.49 -8.48 -6.47
CA LEU A 41 -9.38 -9.27 -7.03
C LEU A 41 -9.91 -10.47 -7.80
N ALA A 42 -10.84 -11.23 -7.23
CA ALA A 42 -11.50 -12.35 -7.91
C ALA A 42 -12.18 -11.91 -9.22
N PHE A 43 -12.81 -10.73 -9.25
CA PHE A 43 -13.41 -10.18 -10.47
C PHE A 43 -12.38 -10.00 -11.59
N TYR A 44 -11.25 -9.34 -11.30
CA TYR A 44 -10.19 -9.14 -12.30
C TYR A 44 -9.63 -10.46 -12.79
N LEU A 45 -9.29 -11.38 -11.89
CA LEU A 45 -8.69 -12.68 -12.24
C LEU A 45 -9.60 -13.55 -13.12
N ARG A 46 -10.92 -13.37 -13.07
CA ARG A 46 -11.88 -14.10 -13.91
C ARG A 46 -11.99 -13.55 -15.34
N HIS A 47 -11.67 -12.28 -15.55
CA HIS A 47 -12.02 -11.58 -16.80
C HIS A 47 -10.83 -10.91 -17.49
N TYR A 48 -9.67 -10.82 -16.84
CA TYR A 48 -8.52 -10.09 -17.38
C TYR A 48 -7.99 -10.69 -18.69
N GLU A 49 -8.04 -12.02 -18.88
CA GLU A 49 -7.46 -12.67 -20.07
C GLU A 49 -8.03 -12.16 -21.40
N HIS A 50 -9.27 -11.67 -21.40
CA HIS A 50 -9.95 -11.15 -22.59
C HIS A 50 -10.03 -9.63 -22.65
N HIS A 51 -9.77 -8.93 -21.53
CA HIS A 51 -10.07 -7.50 -21.38
C HIS A 51 -8.99 -6.70 -20.66
N TYR A 52 -7.78 -7.25 -20.47
CA TYR A 52 -6.73 -6.60 -19.66
C TYR A 52 -6.35 -5.22 -20.18
N GLU A 53 -6.32 -4.99 -21.50
CA GLU A 53 -5.99 -3.68 -22.09
C GLU A 53 -7.04 -2.61 -21.75
N ASP A 54 -8.33 -2.95 -21.90
CA ASP A 54 -9.42 -2.03 -21.58
C ASP A 54 -9.56 -1.82 -20.07
N PHE A 55 -9.33 -2.87 -19.26
CA PHE A 55 -9.27 -2.76 -17.81
C PHE A 55 -8.13 -1.85 -17.37
N GLN A 56 -6.95 -1.98 -17.97
CA GLN A 56 -5.80 -1.14 -17.69
C GLN A 56 -6.11 0.34 -17.97
N GLN A 57 -6.65 0.64 -19.15
CA GLN A 57 -7.06 2.00 -19.51
C GLN A 57 -8.13 2.54 -18.56
N CYS A 58 -9.14 1.73 -18.23
CA CYS A 58 -10.18 2.12 -17.28
C CYS A 58 -9.64 2.41 -15.89
N MET A 59 -8.62 1.68 -15.44
CA MET A 59 -8.01 1.88 -14.14
C MET A 59 -7.28 3.22 -14.08
N LEU A 60 -6.45 3.52 -15.09
CA LEU A 60 -5.73 4.80 -15.20
C LEU A 60 -6.71 5.97 -15.35
N ASP A 61 -7.71 5.86 -16.24
CA ASP A 61 -8.70 6.91 -16.47
C ASP A 61 -9.58 7.18 -15.25
N SER A 62 -9.91 6.13 -14.48
CA SER A 62 -10.68 6.27 -13.24
C SER A 62 -9.84 6.91 -12.14
N ALA A 63 -8.59 6.47 -11.98
CA ALA A 63 -7.67 7.05 -11.01
C ALA A 63 -7.42 8.54 -11.28
N ALA A 64 -7.24 8.92 -12.55
CA ALA A 64 -7.04 10.32 -12.96
C ALA A 64 -8.23 11.23 -12.57
N LYS A 65 -9.45 10.69 -12.47
CA LYS A 65 -10.67 11.42 -12.07
C LYS A 65 -10.88 11.50 -10.55
N MET A 66 -10.15 10.72 -9.76
CA MET A 66 -10.24 10.70 -8.30
C MET A 66 -9.38 11.80 -7.66
N ASP A 67 -9.68 12.17 -6.42
CA ASP A 67 -8.76 12.97 -5.59
C ASP A 67 -7.47 12.19 -5.31
N SER A 68 -6.32 12.85 -5.26
CA SER A 68 -5.02 12.20 -5.07
C SER A 68 -4.94 11.35 -3.79
N LEU A 69 -5.68 11.72 -2.73
CA LEU A 69 -5.75 10.92 -1.50
C LEU A 69 -6.47 9.58 -1.69
N ASP A 70 -7.46 9.52 -2.59
CA ASP A 70 -8.26 8.32 -2.86
C ASP A 70 -7.58 7.39 -3.88
N ARG A 71 -6.74 7.94 -4.78
CA ARG A 71 -5.97 7.19 -5.79
C ARG A 71 -5.07 6.11 -5.16
N LEU A 72 -4.62 6.30 -3.93
CA LEU A 72 -3.82 5.31 -3.20
C LEU A 72 -4.51 3.94 -3.13
N ASN A 73 -5.84 3.89 -3.01
CA ASN A 73 -6.56 2.61 -2.97
C ASN A 73 -6.43 1.83 -4.29
N VAL A 74 -6.30 2.54 -5.42
CA VAL A 74 -6.08 1.93 -6.75
C VAL A 74 -4.67 1.35 -6.83
N LEU A 75 -3.64 2.03 -6.29
CA LEU A 75 -2.28 1.50 -6.24
C LEU A 75 -2.15 0.30 -5.30
N ILE A 76 -2.83 0.30 -4.15
CA ILE A 76 -2.88 -0.88 -3.27
C ILE A 76 -3.55 -2.05 -4.01
N TYR A 77 -4.65 -1.80 -4.73
CA TYR A 77 -5.30 -2.81 -5.56
C TYR A 77 -4.36 -3.35 -6.65
N TRP A 78 -3.65 -2.47 -7.34
CA TRP A 78 -2.64 -2.80 -8.35
C TRP A 78 -1.56 -3.73 -7.80
N SER A 79 -0.99 -3.39 -6.64
CA SER A 79 0.03 -4.20 -5.98
C SER A 79 -0.47 -5.62 -5.65
N ARG A 80 -1.73 -5.73 -5.22
CA ARG A 80 -2.36 -7.04 -4.96
C ARG A 80 -2.61 -7.84 -6.23
N LEU A 81 -3.00 -7.18 -7.33
CA LEU A 81 -3.14 -7.84 -8.64
C LEU A 81 -1.81 -8.44 -9.09
N VAL A 82 -0.72 -7.67 -9.03
CA VAL A 82 0.63 -8.17 -9.34
C VAL A 82 0.96 -9.36 -8.46
N SER A 83 0.73 -9.25 -7.15
CA SER A 83 1.03 -10.33 -6.19
C SER A 83 0.31 -11.64 -6.50
N MET A 84 -0.97 -11.57 -6.86
CA MET A 84 -1.75 -12.76 -7.17
C MET A 84 -1.36 -13.39 -8.51
N LEU A 85 -1.09 -12.55 -9.52
CA LEU A 85 -0.75 -12.99 -10.87
C LEU A 85 0.71 -13.48 -10.96
N TRP A 86 1.61 -12.97 -10.12
CA TRP A 86 3.03 -13.31 -10.16
C TRP A 86 3.29 -14.81 -10.06
N SER A 87 2.59 -15.50 -9.15
CA SER A 87 2.68 -16.96 -9.00
C SER A 87 2.28 -17.76 -10.24
N ARG A 88 1.56 -17.14 -11.17
CA ARG A 88 1.09 -17.72 -12.44
C ARG A 88 1.91 -17.28 -13.65
N CYS A 89 2.90 -16.40 -13.43
CA CYS A 89 3.81 -15.96 -14.47
C CYS A 89 4.75 -17.13 -14.83
N MET A 90 4.58 -17.68 -16.03
CA MET A 90 5.43 -18.77 -16.52
C MET A 90 5.99 -18.39 -17.89
N ARG A 91 7.23 -18.80 -18.13
CA ARG A 91 7.83 -18.78 -19.47
C ARG A 91 7.51 -20.13 -20.11
N ASP A 92 6.94 -20.08 -21.31
CA ASP A 92 6.72 -21.28 -22.11
C ASP A 92 8.08 -21.87 -22.56
N VAL A 93 8.04 -23.11 -23.04
CA VAL A 93 9.21 -23.86 -23.53
C VAL A 93 9.96 -23.11 -24.64
N ASP A 94 9.23 -22.31 -25.44
CA ASP A 94 9.79 -21.48 -26.51
C ASP A 94 10.36 -20.14 -26.02
N GLY A 95 10.40 -19.91 -24.71
CA GLY A 95 10.86 -18.66 -24.09
C GLY A 95 9.87 -17.50 -24.16
N GLN A 96 8.68 -17.69 -24.75
CA GLN A 96 7.62 -16.69 -24.75
C GLN A 96 6.91 -16.62 -23.39
N LEU A 97 6.46 -15.43 -23.02
CA LEU A 97 5.66 -15.22 -21.82
C LEU A 97 4.22 -15.68 -22.08
N ASN A 98 3.66 -16.41 -21.11
CA ASN A 98 2.22 -16.69 -21.11
C ASN A 98 1.40 -15.38 -21.02
N ASN A 99 0.08 -15.47 -21.23
CA ASN A 99 -0.79 -14.28 -21.20
C ASN A 99 -0.65 -13.50 -19.89
N THR A 100 -0.53 -14.18 -18.74
CA THR A 100 -0.28 -13.54 -17.45
C THR A 100 1.03 -12.76 -17.43
N GLY A 101 2.12 -13.32 -17.94
CA GLY A 101 3.40 -12.65 -18.05
C GLY A 101 3.34 -11.42 -18.95
N LYS A 102 2.62 -11.50 -20.08
CA LYS A 102 2.39 -10.32 -20.95
C LYS A 102 1.66 -9.20 -20.22
N VAL A 103 0.64 -9.53 -19.42
CA VAL A 103 -0.10 -8.56 -18.61
C VAL A 103 0.77 -7.94 -17.52
N ILE A 104 1.54 -8.76 -16.80
CA ILE A 104 2.41 -8.28 -15.71
C ILE A 104 3.50 -7.37 -16.27
N TYR A 105 4.30 -7.85 -17.22
CA TYR A 105 5.45 -7.09 -17.70
C TYR A 105 5.03 -5.93 -18.63
N GLY A 106 4.06 -6.14 -19.51
CA GLY A 106 3.65 -5.15 -20.50
C GLY A 106 2.73 -4.06 -19.98
N HIS A 107 1.88 -4.35 -18.99
CA HIS A 107 0.88 -3.41 -18.49
C HIS A 107 1.09 -3.06 -17.01
N LEU A 108 1.05 -4.04 -16.11
CA LEU A 108 1.07 -3.77 -14.67
C LEU A 108 2.41 -3.20 -14.19
N LEU A 109 3.53 -3.76 -14.64
CA LEU A 109 4.87 -3.24 -14.32
C LEU A 109 5.30 -2.19 -15.34
N GLY A 110 4.99 -2.37 -16.62
CA GLY A 110 5.33 -1.43 -17.70
C GLY A 110 4.74 -0.03 -17.53
N GLN A 111 3.59 0.09 -16.87
CA GLN A 111 2.90 1.37 -16.62
C GLN A 111 2.78 1.70 -15.12
N LEU A 112 3.65 1.11 -14.30
CA LEU A 112 3.63 1.31 -12.86
C LEU A 112 3.97 2.77 -12.49
N ASP A 113 4.92 3.37 -13.20
CA ASP A 113 5.32 4.76 -13.00
C ASP A 113 4.20 5.75 -13.34
N ASP A 114 3.45 5.50 -14.41
CA ASP A 114 2.23 6.26 -14.73
C ASP A 114 1.23 6.22 -13.55
N MET A 115 1.01 5.05 -12.95
CA MET A 115 0.12 4.91 -11.79
C MET A 115 0.67 5.60 -10.53
N VAL A 116 1.97 5.47 -10.23
CA VAL A 116 2.60 6.17 -9.09
C VAL A 116 2.54 7.68 -9.29
N ALA A 117 2.76 8.18 -10.50
CA ALA A 117 2.63 9.60 -10.83
C ALA A 117 1.20 10.12 -10.68
N LEU A 118 0.17 9.28 -10.93
CA LEU A 118 -1.21 9.63 -10.61
C LEU A 118 -1.45 9.75 -9.10
N VAL A 119 -0.85 8.88 -8.29
CA VAL A 119 -1.02 8.89 -6.81
C VAL A 119 -0.20 9.99 -6.14
N LEU A 120 0.95 10.34 -6.73
CA LEU A 120 1.88 11.38 -6.28
C LEU A 120 2.12 12.43 -7.38
N PRO A 121 1.06 13.17 -7.79
CA PRO A 121 1.18 14.15 -8.85
C PRO A 121 2.13 15.29 -8.48
N GLU A 122 2.63 15.97 -9.50
CA GLU A 122 3.44 17.18 -9.32
C GLU A 122 2.62 18.30 -8.68
N ASN A 123 3.28 19.16 -7.90
CA ASN A 123 2.68 20.32 -7.21
C ASN A 123 1.54 20.01 -6.22
N ASP A 124 1.28 18.74 -5.93
CA ASP A 124 0.25 18.32 -4.98
C ASP A 124 0.89 17.89 -3.65
N TRP A 125 0.96 18.83 -2.71
CA TRP A 125 1.57 18.60 -1.40
C TRP A 125 0.73 17.66 -0.50
N LYS A 126 -0.60 17.63 -0.64
CA LYS A 126 -1.44 16.72 0.16
C LYS A 126 -1.20 15.27 -0.27
N ALA A 127 -0.89 15.02 -1.54
CA ALA A 127 -0.58 13.69 -2.05
C ALA A 127 0.67 13.07 -1.39
N LEU A 128 1.59 13.87 -0.83
CA LEU A 128 2.73 13.37 -0.06
C LEU A 128 2.31 12.53 1.16
N THR A 129 1.07 12.65 1.63
CA THR A 129 0.47 11.74 2.64
C THR A 129 0.41 10.28 2.17
N ASN A 130 0.48 10.02 0.86
CA ASN A 130 0.54 8.69 0.27
C ASN A 130 1.96 8.11 0.25
N LEU A 131 3.00 8.95 0.41
CA LEU A 131 4.38 8.62 0.08
C LEU A 131 4.88 7.36 0.79
N SER A 132 4.69 7.25 2.11
CA SER A 132 5.16 6.09 2.87
C SER A 132 4.59 4.77 2.36
N VAL A 133 3.29 4.74 2.09
CA VAL A 133 2.61 3.56 1.55
C VAL A 133 3.06 3.26 0.12
N CYS A 134 3.29 4.29 -0.71
CA CYS A 134 3.83 4.11 -2.05
C CYS A 134 5.24 3.50 -2.01
N VAL A 135 6.13 3.99 -1.13
CA VAL A 135 7.49 3.44 -0.94
C VAL A 135 7.41 1.97 -0.55
N ASP A 136 6.60 1.62 0.44
CA ASP A 136 6.42 0.24 0.89
C ASP A 136 5.94 -0.68 -0.25
N ILE A 137 4.96 -0.22 -1.05
CA ILE A 137 4.43 -0.96 -2.19
C ILE A 137 5.50 -1.19 -3.26
N ILE A 138 6.26 -0.15 -3.65
CA ILE A 138 7.25 -0.26 -4.73
C ILE A 138 8.42 -1.15 -4.31
N ILE A 139 8.92 -1.00 -3.08
CA ILE A 139 9.94 -1.90 -2.52
C ILE A 139 9.43 -3.34 -2.51
N TYR A 140 8.21 -3.56 -2.03
CA TYR A 140 7.60 -4.89 -2.02
C TYR A 140 7.48 -5.49 -3.43
N LEU A 141 7.00 -4.72 -4.42
CA LEU A 141 6.88 -5.19 -5.80
C LEU A 141 8.24 -5.48 -6.44
N ASN A 142 9.26 -4.65 -6.19
CA ASN A 142 10.60 -4.91 -6.70
C ASN A 142 11.18 -6.20 -6.11
N ARG A 143 10.98 -6.45 -4.81
CA ARG A 143 11.43 -7.69 -4.16
C ARG A 143 10.66 -8.92 -4.63
N LEU A 144 9.36 -8.78 -4.88
CA LEU A 144 8.52 -9.87 -5.34
C LEU A 144 8.89 -10.29 -6.78
N CYS A 145 9.04 -9.30 -7.66
CA CYS A 145 9.21 -9.52 -9.09
C CYS A 145 10.69 -9.53 -9.54
N GLU A 146 11.62 -9.21 -8.63
CA GLU A 146 13.06 -9.11 -8.87
C GLU A 146 13.39 -8.26 -10.11
N VAL A 147 12.73 -7.09 -10.25
CA VAL A 147 12.84 -6.26 -11.45
C VAL A 147 14.20 -5.60 -11.56
N LEU A 148 14.66 -5.01 -10.46
CA LEU A 148 15.97 -4.38 -10.30
C LEU A 148 16.76 -5.12 -9.22
N ASP A 149 17.97 -5.58 -9.57
CA ASP A 149 18.83 -6.37 -8.68
C ASP A 149 19.26 -5.57 -7.43
N GLN A 150 19.62 -4.30 -7.61
CA GLN A 150 19.99 -3.37 -6.54
C GLN A 150 19.62 -1.93 -6.94
N PRO A 151 18.42 -1.45 -6.60
CA PRO A 151 18.08 -0.04 -6.78
C PRO A 151 18.91 0.83 -5.83
N SER A 152 19.85 1.63 -6.36
CA SER A 152 20.65 2.60 -5.60
C SER A 152 19.79 3.55 -4.76
N ASP A 153 18.58 3.80 -5.23
CA ASP A 153 17.66 4.76 -4.64
C ASP A 153 16.84 4.16 -3.48
N GLU A 154 16.76 2.82 -3.35
CA GLU A 154 16.05 2.19 -2.24
C GLU A 154 16.71 2.50 -0.88
N THR A 155 18.04 2.68 -0.84
CA THR A 155 18.73 3.06 0.40
C THR A 155 18.35 4.47 0.82
N LEU A 156 18.28 5.41 -0.13
CA LEU A 156 17.87 6.80 0.12
C LEU A 156 16.44 6.86 0.67
N LEU A 157 15.54 6.02 0.18
CA LEU A 157 14.14 5.97 0.67
C LEU A 157 14.01 5.42 2.09
N LYS A 158 15.03 4.74 2.62
CA LYS A 158 15.07 4.21 3.99
C LYS A 158 15.79 5.14 4.97
N GLU A 159 16.52 6.13 4.46
CA GLU A 159 17.21 7.09 5.29
C GLU A 159 16.23 8.07 5.95
N PRO A 160 16.55 8.58 7.15
CA PRO A 160 15.80 9.66 7.76
C PRO A 160 15.66 10.87 6.83
N LEU A 161 14.45 11.47 6.77
CA LEU A 161 14.12 12.60 5.89
C LEU A 161 15.11 13.77 5.98
N ASN A 162 15.67 14.04 7.16
CA ASN A 162 16.65 15.11 7.38
C ASN A 162 17.99 14.88 6.65
N GLN A 163 18.34 13.64 6.31
CA GLN A 163 19.56 13.32 5.56
C GLN A 163 19.40 13.54 4.05
N LEU A 164 18.15 13.55 3.55
CA LEU A 164 17.86 13.78 2.14
C LEU A 164 18.10 15.22 1.67
N LEU A 165 18.28 16.15 2.61
CA LEU A 165 18.50 17.58 2.36
C LEU A 165 19.95 18.02 2.51
N ASN A 166 20.89 17.09 2.74
CA ASN A 166 22.29 17.42 3.08
C ASN A 166 23.01 18.30 2.03
N ASP A 167 22.49 18.38 0.80
CA ASP A 167 23.04 19.21 -0.28
C ASP A 167 22.40 20.62 -0.40
N TYR A 168 21.35 20.93 0.37
CA TYR A 168 20.61 22.20 0.27
C TYR A 168 20.80 23.09 1.50
N HIS A 169 21.57 24.17 1.35
CA HIS A 169 21.98 25.04 2.46
C HIS A 169 21.17 26.33 2.64
N THR A 170 20.14 26.62 1.83
CA THR A 170 19.42 27.91 1.89
C THR A 170 17.92 27.73 2.01
N SER A 171 17.33 28.25 3.10
CA SER A 171 15.90 28.14 3.45
C SER A 171 14.94 28.68 2.39
N GLN A 172 15.33 29.71 1.64
CA GLN A 172 14.49 30.31 0.58
C GLN A 172 14.37 29.47 -0.69
N GLN A 173 15.23 28.47 -0.90
CA GLN A 173 15.22 27.62 -2.10
C GLN A 173 14.48 26.28 -1.90
N LEU A 174 14.02 25.98 -0.67
CA LEU A 174 13.50 24.66 -0.31
C LEU A 174 12.11 24.35 -0.89
N LEU A 175 11.25 25.37 -1.08
CA LEU A 175 9.92 25.21 -1.69
C LEU A 175 9.92 25.35 -3.22
N GLU A 176 10.97 25.94 -3.80
CA GLU A 176 11.09 26.17 -5.25
C GLU A 176 11.79 25.01 -5.98
N LEU A 177 12.03 23.88 -5.30
CA LEU A 177 12.55 22.68 -5.94
C LEU A 177 11.66 22.31 -7.13
N PRO A 178 12.23 22.12 -8.34
CA PRO A 178 11.45 21.67 -9.47
C PRO A 178 11.00 20.23 -9.20
N TRP A 179 9.69 20.00 -9.31
CA TRP A 179 9.13 18.66 -9.17
C TRP A 179 9.54 17.81 -10.37
N ASP A 180 10.13 16.65 -10.12
CA ASP A 180 10.40 15.72 -11.22
C ASP A 180 9.09 15.30 -11.90
N GLN A 181 9.08 15.45 -13.23
CA GLN A 181 7.99 14.98 -14.08
C GLN A 181 8.20 13.50 -14.41
N ALA A 182 7.10 12.75 -14.42
CA ALA A 182 7.10 11.39 -14.93
C ALA A 182 7.58 11.40 -16.39
N ILE A 183 8.74 10.78 -16.65
CA ILE A 183 9.30 10.70 -17.99
C ILE A 183 8.43 9.72 -18.79
N LYS A 184 7.62 10.25 -19.71
CA LYS A 184 6.85 9.48 -20.68
C LYS A 184 7.78 8.83 -21.71
N LYS A 185 8.48 7.78 -21.30
CA LYS A 185 9.25 6.89 -22.18
C LYS A 185 8.43 5.65 -22.51
N ASP A 186 9.04 4.72 -23.23
CA ASP A 186 8.41 3.51 -23.74
C ASP A 186 7.62 2.76 -22.66
N ARG A 187 6.30 2.64 -22.85
CA ARG A 187 5.33 2.07 -21.88
C ARG A 187 5.50 0.56 -21.65
N HIS A 188 6.43 -0.07 -22.36
CA HIS A 188 6.65 -1.51 -22.31
C HIS A 188 7.97 -1.88 -21.60
N ASP A 189 8.79 -0.91 -21.23
CA ASP A 189 10.01 -1.16 -20.46
C ASP A 189 9.74 -1.11 -18.95
N TYR A 190 9.35 -2.27 -18.41
CA TYR A 190 9.05 -2.43 -16.99
C TYR A 190 10.26 -2.14 -16.07
N LYS A 191 11.50 -2.30 -16.55
CA LYS A 191 12.69 -1.97 -15.75
C LYS A 191 12.85 -0.45 -15.64
N GLN A 192 12.68 0.24 -16.76
CA GLN A 192 12.70 1.70 -16.77
C GLN A 192 11.54 2.28 -15.96
N ALA A 193 10.33 1.69 -16.05
CA ALA A 193 9.19 2.10 -15.25
C ALA A 193 9.46 1.94 -13.74
N MET A 194 10.05 0.80 -13.33
CA MET A 194 10.45 0.60 -11.92
C MET A 194 11.51 1.61 -11.48
N ALA A 195 12.53 1.89 -12.30
CA ALA A 195 13.55 2.89 -12.00
C ALA A 195 12.96 4.31 -11.91
N ASN A 196 12.02 4.65 -12.79
CA ASN A 196 11.27 5.90 -12.74
C ASN A 196 10.47 6.03 -11.45
N CYS A 197 9.85 4.95 -10.96
CA CYS A 197 9.14 4.94 -9.68
C CYS A 197 10.09 5.29 -8.54
N TYR A 198 11.26 4.67 -8.46
CA TYR A 198 12.25 4.98 -7.41
C TYR A 198 12.68 6.45 -7.45
N ARG A 199 13.05 6.97 -8.63
CA ARG A 199 13.42 8.39 -8.79
C ARG A 199 12.29 9.32 -8.34
N LEU A 200 11.06 9.04 -8.78
CA LEU A 200 9.87 9.80 -8.40
C LEU A 200 9.67 9.77 -6.88
N LEU A 201 9.78 8.61 -6.24
CA LEU A 201 9.64 8.50 -4.78
C LEU A 201 10.72 9.28 -4.03
N VAL A 202 11.97 9.26 -4.49
CA VAL A 202 13.07 10.02 -3.89
C VAL A 202 12.82 11.53 -4.01
N ASP A 203 12.38 11.98 -5.18
CA ASP A 203 11.98 13.38 -5.40
C ASP A 203 10.87 13.79 -4.42
N ARG A 204 9.78 13.02 -4.35
CA ARG A 204 8.67 13.30 -3.42
C ARG A 204 9.10 13.25 -1.95
N ALA A 205 10.06 12.40 -1.59
CA ALA A 205 10.65 12.36 -0.25
C ALA A 205 11.46 13.62 0.05
N ARG A 206 12.23 14.14 -0.92
CA ARG A 206 12.92 15.42 -0.79
C ARG A 206 11.94 16.57 -0.60
N HIS A 207 10.85 16.63 -1.37
CA HIS A 207 9.80 17.63 -1.17
C HIS A 207 9.17 17.54 0.22
N ALA A 208 8.84 16.33 0.69
CA ALA A 208 8.31 16.13 2.04
C ALA A 208 9.30 16.60 3.12
N ALA A 209 10.59 16.30 2.96
CA ALA A 209 11.65 16.75 3.86
C ALA A 209 11.78 18.27 3.85
N SER A 210 11.81 18.90 2.66
CA SER A 210 11.91 20.35 2.50
C SER A 210 10.75 21.08 3.18
N MET A 211 9.52 20.56 3.06
CA MET A 211 8.36 21.12 3.73
C MET A 211 8.47 21.03 5.26
N GLN A 212 8.96 19.89 5.78
CA GLN A 212 9.18 19.72 7.22
C GLN A 212 10.26 20.66 7.75
N GLU A 213 11.35 20.84 6.99
CA GLU A 213 12.45 21.71 7.38
C GLU A 213 12.04 23.19 7.34
N LEU A 214 11.28 23.60 6.33
CA LEU A 214 10.71 24.94 6.29
C LEU A 214 9.77 25.19 7.48
N TYR A 215 8.89 24.23 7.79
CA TYR A 215 8.01 24.34 8.95
C TYR A 215 8.81 24.44 10.24
N ARG A 216 9.92 23.70 10.36
CA ARG A 216 10.82 23.74 11.52
C ARG A 216 11.49 25.11 11.68
N LEU A 217 11.87 25.75 10.57
CA LEU A 217 12.57 27.04 10.56
C LEU A 217 11.63 28.25 10.72
N GLU A 218 10.49 28.25 10.03
CA GLU A 218 9.58 29.40 9.92
C GLU A 218 8.28 29.23 10.74
N GLY A 219 7.94 28.01 11.17
CA GLY A 219 6.74 27.70 11.94
C GLY A 219 5.43 27.71 11.13
N ILE A 220 5.47 28.15 9.87
CA ILE A 220 4.32 28.24 8.97
C ILE A 220 4.76 27.80 7.56
N CYS A 221 3.93 27.03 6.87
CA CYS A 221 4.11 26.72 5.45
C CYS A 221 2.82 27.07 4.71
N THR A 222 2.89 27.96 3.73
CA THR A 222 1.76 28.26 2.86
C THR A 222 1.75 27.28 1.69
N VAL A 223 0.74 26.41 1.66
CA VAL A 223 0.52 25.45 0.58
C VAL A 223 -0.67 25.91 -0.25
N THR A 224 -0.54 25.89 -1.57
CA THR A 224 -1.39 26.60 -2.52
C THR A 224 -2.76 25.97 -2.84
N GLU A 225 -3.23 24.94 -2.12
CA GLU A 225 -4.48 24.26 -2.50
C GLU A 225 -5.54 24.22 -1.39
N ALA A 226 -6.76 24.66 -1.75
CA ALA A 226 -7.96 24.42 -0.96
C ALA A 226 -8.34 22.94 -1.07
N VAL A 227 -8.14 22.19 0.00
CA VAL A 227 -8.49 20.76 0.02
C VAL A 227 -9.99 20.59 0.29
N ASN A 228 -10.64 19.71 -0.48
CA ASN A 228 -12.01 19.31 -0.21
C ASN A 228 -12.06 18.56 1.14
N SER A 229 -12.76 19.13 2.13
CA SER A 229 -12.89 18.57 3.47
C SER A 229 -13.44 17.14 3.48
N ASN A 230 -14.33 16.81 2.54
CA ASN A 230 -14.89 15.45 2.43
C ASN A 230 -13.83 14.42 2.05
N ALA A 231 -12.88 14.77 1.16
CA ALA A 231 -11.80 13.87 0.78
C ALA A 231 -10.84 13.62 1.95
N VAL A 232 -10.55 14.65 2.75
CA VAL A 232 -9.73 14.52 3.97
C VAL A 232 -10.42 13.64 5.00
N LEU A 233 -11.69 13.89 5.30
CA LEU A 233 -12.46 13.10 6.28
C LEU A 233 -12.57 11.63 5.83
N HIS A 234 -12.81 11.41 4.54
CA HIS A 234 -12.83 10.06 3.96
C HIS A 234 -11.48 9.37 4.11
N ARG A 235 -10.37 10.07 3.87
CA ARG A 235 -9.02 9.54 4.09
C ARG A 235 -8.76 9.21 5.57
N MET A 236 -9.13 10.09 6.48
CA MET A 236 -8.97 9.85 7.93
C MET A 236 -9.72 8.58 8.36
N GLU A 237 -10.94 8.38 7.87
CA GLU A 237 -11.72 7.19 8.20
C GLU A 237 -11.12 5.92 7.59
N ASN A 238 -10.62 5.99 6.35
CA ASN A 238 -9.91 4.87 5.73
C ASN A 238 -8.63 4.48 6.48
N ASP A 239 -7.87 5.46 6.99
CA ASP A 239 -6.68 5.19 7.81
C ASP A 239 -7.04 4.57 9.17
N ARG A 240 -8.13 5.04 9.80
CA ARG A 240 -8.67 4.43 11.03
C ARG A 240 -9.07 2.98 10.82
N GLU A 241 -9.83 2.70 9.77
CA GLU A 241 -10.30 1.34 9.47
C GLU A 241 -9.13 0.42 9.11
N ARG A 242 -8.14 0.89 8.33
CA ARG A 242 -6.90 0.13 8.06
C ARG A 242 -6.14 -0.19 9.35
N HIS A 243 -5.98 0.78 10.23
CA HIS A 243 -5.28 0.58 11.51
C HIS A 243 -6.05 -0.38 12.41
N LYS A 244 -7.37 -0.21 12.54
CA LYS A 244 -8.26 -1.12 13.28
C LYS A 244 -8.11 -2.56 12.80
N LYS A 245 -8.19 -2.80 11.48
CA LYS A 245 -8.00 -4.12 10.89
C LYS A 245 -6.60 -4.70 11.11
N SER A 246 -5.56 -3.87 11.06
CA SER A 246 -4.21 -4.30 11.42
C SER A 246 -4.15 -4.78 12.88
N LYS A 247 -4.78 -4.07 13.82
CA LYS A 247 -4.87 -4.47 15.23
C LYS A 247 -5.69 -5.75 15.45
N GLU A 248 -6.74 -5.97 14.66
CA GLU A 248 -7.54 -7.19 14.71
C GLU A 248 -6.72 -8.45 14.36
N HIS A 249 -5.62 -8.33 13.63
CA HIS A 249 -4.77 -9.48 13.27
C HIS A 249 -3.60 -9.69 14.23
N LEU A 250 -3.32 -8.76 15.15
CA LEU A 250 -2.15 -8.84 16.03
C LEU A 250 -2.18 -10.00 17.03
N TRP A 251 -3.37 -10.50 17.37
CA TRP A 251 -3.54 -11.60 18.31
C TRP A 251 -3.66 -12.96 17.63
N PHE A 252 -3.58 -13.02 16.30
CA PHE A 252 -3.57 -14.30 15.59
C PHE A 252 -2.26 -15.04 15.85
N THR A 253 -2.39 -16.31 16.19
CA THR A 253 -1.25 -17.22 16.35
C THR A 253 -1.25 -18.20 15.19
N GLU A 254 -0.22 -18.12 14.35
CA GLU A 254 -0.04 -19.05 13.24
C GLU A 254 0.39 -20.42 13.77
N ARG A 255 -0.57 -21.35 13.85
CA ARG A 255 -0.34 -22.72 14.33
C ARG A 255 -0.94 -23.74 13.37
N ASN A 256 -0.24 -24.84 13.14
CA ASN A 256 -0.75 -25.98 12.37
C ASN A 256 -1.61 -26.89 13.24
N PHE A 257 -1.33 -26.93 14.55
CA PHE A 257 -2.06 -27.69 15.57
C PHE A 257 -1.90 -27.02 16.93
N ILE A 258 -2.65 -27.44 17.95
CA ILE A 258 -2.74 -26.73 19.24
C ILE A 258 -1.44 -26.73 20.07
N LEU A 259 -0.53 -27.68 19.81
CA LEU A 259 0.76 -27.83 20.49
C LEU A 259 1.94 -27.39 19.61
N ASP A 260 1.68 -26.53 18.62
CA ASP A 260 2.71 -26.04 17.72
C ASP A 260 3.71 -25.16 18.49
N VAL A 261 5.00 -25.52 18.42
CA VAL A 261 6.09 -24.86 19.14
C VAL A 261 6.23 -23.38 18.76
N ARG A 262 5.77 -22.98 17.57
CA ARG A 262 5.83 -21.59 17.11
C ARG A 262 5.10 -20.62 18.03
N GLU A 263 3.98 -21.05 18.65
CA GLU A 263 3.25 -20.24 19.63
C GLU A 263 4.12 -19.99 20.88
N PHE A 264 4.78 -21.03 21.37
CA PHE A 264 5.66 -20.92 22.53
C PHE A 264 6.86 -20.01 22.24
N ASP A 265 7.53 -20.20 21.11
CA ASP A 265 8.72 -19.40 20.75
C ASP A 265 8.37 -17.91 20.58
N ALA A 266 7.22 -17.60 19.97
CA ALA A 266 6.74 -16.24 19.84
C ALA A 266 6.45 -15.61 21.21
N LEU A 267 5.79 -16.33 22.12
CA LEU A 267 5.53 -15.88 23.49
C LEU A 267 6.84 -15.69 24.26
N TRP A 268 7.77 -16.63 24.15
CA TRP A 268 9.07 -16.59 24.82
C TRP A 268 9.89 -15.38 24.38
N GLY A 269 9.98 -15.14 23.07
CA GLY A 269 10.68 -13.96 22.53
C GLY A 269 10.04 -12.63 22.92
N SER A 270 8.75 -12.61 23.25
CA SER A 270 8.03 -11.42 23.71
C SER A 270 8.17 -11.11 25.20
N CYS A 271 8.74 -12.01 25.99
CA CYS A 271 8.81 -11.87 27.44
C CYS A 271 9.76 -10.74 27.85
N LYS A 272 9.25 -9.75 28.62
CA LYS A 272 10.03 -8.61 29.14
C LYS A 272 10.20 -8.63 30.67
N GLY A 273 10.00 -9.80 31.30
CA GLY A 273 9.96 -9.95 32.75
C GLY A 273 8.64 -9.48 33.36
N MET A 274 8.47 -9.70 34.67
CA MET A 274 7.26 -9.30 35.40
C MET A 274 7.29 -7.81 35.75
N THR A 275 6.18 -7.14 35.46
CA THR A 275 5.94 -5.73 35.78
C THR A 275 5.08 -5.57 37.03
N ARG A 276 4.99 -4.33 37.54
CA ARG A 276 4.11 -3.99 38.67
C ARG A 276 2.63 -4.31 38.38
N ASN A 277 2.18 -4.16 37.12
CA ASN A 277 0.81 -4.49 36.73
C ASN A 277 0.54 -5.98 36.87
N ASP A 278 1.51 -6.84 36.52
CA ASP A 278 1.37 -8.29 36.66
C ASP A 278 1.17 -8.69 38.12
N PHE A 279 1.93 -8.10 39.05
CA PHE A 279 1.74 -8.31 40.49
C PHE A 279 0.39 -7.80 40.99
N SER A 280 -0.11 -6.68 40.46
CA SER A 280 -1.44 -6.16 40.80
C SER A 280 -2.53 -7.14 40.35
N ASN A 281 -2.46 -7.61 39.10
CA ASN A 281 -3.40 -8.57 38.53
C ASN A 281 -3.42 -9.88 39.32
N LEU A 282 -2.24 -10.43 39.69
CA LEU A 282 -2.15 -11.64 40.51
C LEU A 282 -2.75 -11.46 41.90
N ARG A 283 -2.53 -10.31 42.54
CA ARG A 283 -3.08 -10.01 43.87
C ARG A 283 -4.61 -9.88 43.81
N GLU A 284 -5.12 -9.21 42.78
CA GLU A 284 -6.55 -9.08 42.54
C GLU A 284 -7.21 -10.43 42.27
N LEU A 285 -6.61 -11.25 41.41
CA LEU A 285 -7.09 -12.60 41.12
C LEU A 285 -7.13 -13.46 42.39
N LYS A 286 -6.10 -13.38 43.24
CA LYS A 286 -6.07 -14.07 44.53
C LYS A 286 -7.19 -13.59 45.47
N LYS A 287 -7.46 -12.29 45.51
CA LYS A 287 -8.55 -11.71 46.31
C LYS A 287 -9.92 -12.21 45.82
N ILE A 288 -10.14 -12.23 44.50
CA ILE A 288 -11.36 -12.77 43.88
C ILE A 288 -11.54 -14.24 44.25
N ALA A 289 -10.50 -15.06 44.09
CA ALA A 289 -10.55 -16.47 44.43
C ALA A 289 -10.88 -16.69 45.91
N HIS A 290 -10.22 -15.97 46.83
CA HIS A 290 -10.48 -16.11 48.27
C HIS A 290 -11.93 -15.78 48.63
N ASN A 291 -12.45 -14.68 48.08
CA ASN A 291 -13.85 -14.28 48.28
C ASN A 291 -14.85 -15.27 47.66
N SER A 292 -14.46 -16.01 46.62
CA SER A 292 -15.34 -17.00 45.97
C SER A 292 -15.52 -18.29 46.77
N TYR A 293 -14.53 -18.70 47.58
CA TYR A 293 -14.62 -19.90 48.41
C TYR A 293 -15.19 -19.61 49.81
N MET A 294 -15.12 -18.36 50.26
CA MET A 294 -15.80 -17.89 51.46
C MET A 294 -17.28 -17.67 51.13
N TYR A 295 -18.05 -18.75 51.05
CA TYR A 295 -19.49 -18.69 51.31
C TYR A 295 -19.66 -18.10 52.73
N ASN A 296 -20.47 -17.05 52.87
CA ASN A 296 -21.08 -16.74 54.15
C ASN A 296 -21.84 -17.97 54.67
#